data_AF-A0A0C7NHU7-F1
#
_entry.id   AF-A0A0C7NHU7-F1
#
_cell.length_a   1.000
_cell.length_b   1.000
_cell.length_c   1.000
_cell.angle_alpha   90.00
_cell.angle_beta   90.00
_cell.angle_gamma   90.00
#
_symmetry.space_group_name_H-M   'P 1'
#
loop_
_entity.id
_entity.type
_entity.pdbx_description
1 polymer ?
#
loop_
_entity_poly.entity_id
_entity_poly.type
_entity_poly.pdbx_seq_one_letter_code
_entity_poly.pdbx_strand_id
1 'polypeptide(L)'
;MWARYISFFILSASMLYLVIYSIIFSFKFSLTAFFLLLVFGFSILYAIFTEFKAIKKSSKTKTTFNFLSLLCVFGGALSTYFLNIYLSQGSIIAASLIGIIGSIFFPKYSLPIYTGAFVGMISPDFSHNFYHICAACIIAGFIYELSKEIFVGAGGKLGTIAFSSWLITYLIFDLTLLQSSFNYQIGYELLLISFIGAITTYVLYNYFSLDPVLSSALISLIGALILPVIIPDLKNISPSVIMAATFAGMSSKKRENWYKMILISFIVPIFFTCSYCNLGGIGGKLGTIAFSSVLTIDGIFILLKDISYKN
;
A
#
# COMPACT_ATOMS: atom_id res chain seq x y z
N MET A 1 8.22 18.25 14.83
CA MET A 1 9.58 17.70 14.63
C MET A 1 9.63 16.23 15.03
N TRP A 2 9.42 15.87 16.30
CA TRP A 2 9.33 14.47 16.76
C TRP A 2 8.28 13.62 16.05
N ALA A 3 7.09 14.19 15.81
CA ALA A 3 6.01 13.55 15.05
C ALA A 3 6.47 12.96 13.70
N ARG A 4 7.34 13.67 12.98
CA ARG A 4 7.84 13.21 11.67
C ARG A 4 8.76 12.00 11.82
N TYR A 5 9.66 12.04 12.78
CA TYR A 5 10.58 10.92 13.00
C TYR A 5 9.80 9.67 13.41
N ILE A 6 8.83 9.81 14.31
CA ILE A 6 7.98 8.70 14.77
C ILE A 6 7.27 8.04 13.59
N SER A 7 6.53 8.79 12.78
CA SER A 7 5.80 8.21 11.65
C SER A 7 6.72 7.71 10.53
N PHE A 8 7.87 8.35 10.30
CA PHE A 8 8.89 7.81 9.39
C PHE A 8 9.37 6.43 9.84
N PHE A 9 9.74 6.28 11.12
CA PHE A 9 10.21 5.00 11.67
C PHE A 9 9.11 3.94 11.64
N ILE A 10 7.86 4.28 12.00
CA ILE A 10 6.74 3.34 11.94
C ILE A 10 6.53 2.81 10.51
N LEU A 11 6.44 3.70 9.51
CA LEU A 11 6.18 3.32 8.12
C LEU A 11 7.35 2.56 7.49
N SER A 12 8.59 2.98 7.77
CA SER A 12 9.77 2.29 7.25
C SER A 12 9.96 0.93 7.91
N ALA A 13 9.76 0.80 9.22
CA ALA A 13 9.87 -0.47 9.92
C ALA A 13 8.81 -1.47 9.46
N SER A 14 7.54 -1.06 9.34
CA SER A 14 6.47 -1.95 8.88
C SER A 14 6.68 -2.41 7.43
N MET A 15 7.12 -1.51 6.55
CA MET A 15 7.45 -1.86 5.18
C MET A 15 8.67 -2.80 5.12
N LEU A 16 9.74 -2.52 5.88
CA LEU A 16 10.92 -3.41 5.94
C LEU A 16 10.55 -4.78 6.50
N TYR A 17 9.64 -4.86 7.46
CA TYR A 17 9.13 -6.12 8.00
C TYR A 17 8.49 -6.97 6.88
N LEU A 18 7.62 -6.39 6.04
CA LEU A 18 7.07 -7.10 4.88
C LEU A 18 8.16 -7.52 3.88
N VAL A 19 9.12 -6.65 3.58
CA VAL A 19 10.21 -6.93 2.64
C VAL A 19 11.10 -8.08 3.13
N ILE A 20 11.47 -8.09 4.41
CA ILE A 20 12.28 -9.14 5.03
C ILE A 20 11.56 -10.49 4.95
N TYR A 21 10.28 -10.54 5.31
CA TYR A 21 9.49 -11.76 5.19
C TYR A 21 9.39 -12.23 3.73
N SER A 22 9.29 -11.30 2.77
CA SER A 22 9.27 -11.62 1.35
C SER A 22 10.61 -12.21 0.87
N ILE A 23 11.73 -11.67 1.34
CA ILE A 23 13.08 -12.19 1.07
C ILE A 23 13.22 -13.61 1.64
N ILE A 24 12.86 -13.81 2.91
CA ILE A 24 12.95 -15.14 3.56
C ILE A 24 12.10 -16.18 2.82
N PHE A 25 10.89 -15.81 2.41
CA PHE A 25 10.02 -16.70 1.63
C PHE A 25 10.60 -17.00 0.25
N SER A 26 11.12 -15.98 -0.44
CA SER A 26 11.70 -16.15 -1.77
C SER A 26 12.88 -17.11 -1.79
N PHE A 27 13.65 -17.21 -0.69
CA PHE A 27 14.73 -18.19 -0.57
C PHE A 27 14.23 -19.64 -0.71
N LYS A 28 13.04 -19.94 -0.17
CA LYS A 28 12.41 -21.26 -0.28
C LYS A 28 11.72 -21.48 -1.63
N PHE A 29 11.27 -20.40 -2.26
CA PHE A 29 10.49 -20.45 -3.50
C PHE A 29 11.37 -20.46 -4.76
N SER A 30 12.30 -19.52 -4.90
CA SER A 30 13.21 -19.42 -6.04
C SER A 30 14.44 -18.57 -5.73
N LEU A 31 15.64 -19.09 -6.01
CA LEU A 31 16.90 -18.35 -5.82
C LEU A 31 16.95 -17.04 -6.63
N THR A 32 16.40 -17.02 -7.84
CA THR A 32 16.35 -15.81 -8.67
C THR A 32 15.54 -14.69 -8.00
N ALA A 33 14.34 -14.99 -7.49
CA ALA A 33 13.55 -14.00 -6.78
C ALA A 33 14.24 -13.56 -5.48
N PHE A 34 14.95 -14.47 -4.80
CA PHE A 34 15.73 -14.14 -3.61
C PHE A 34 16.82 -13.09 -3.88
N PHE A 35 17.68 -13.33 -4.86
CA PHE A 35 18.73 -12.35 -5.20
C PHE A 35 18.13 -11.03 -5.72
N LEU A 36 17.05 -11.10 -6.50
CA LEU A 36 16.36 -9.91 -6.98
C LEU A 36 15.78 -9.07 -5.80
N LEU A 37 15.12 -9.71 -4.85
CA LEU A 37 14.58 -9.04 -3.67
C LEU A 37 15.66 -8.52 -2.72
N LEU A 38 16.85 -9.16 -2.67
CA LEU A 38 17.99 -8.59 -1.96
C LEU A 38 18.41 -7.25 -2.57
N VAL A 39 18.54 -7.18 -3.90
CA VAL A 39 18.84 -5.93 -4.63
C VAL A 39 17.76 -4.87 -4.36
N PHE A 40 16.48 -5.25 -4.40
CA PHE A 40 15.38 -4.34 -4.08
C PHE A 40 15.44 -3.87 -2.61
N GLY A 41 15.75 -4.77 -1.68
CA GLY A 41 15.96 -4.44 -0.26
C GLY A 41 17.08 -3.41 -0.05
N PHE A 42 18.23 -3.58 -0.70
CA PHE A 42 19.31 -2.59 -0.65
C PHE A 42 18.89 -1.24 -1.23
N SER A 43 18.17 -1.25 -2.35
CA SER A 43 17.63 -0.03 -2.95
C SER A 43 16.68 0.71 -2.00
N ILE A 44 15.74 -0.02 -1.39
CA ILE A 44 14.79 0.52 -0.42
C ILE A 44 15.52 1.13 0.79
N LEU A 45 16.54 0.45 1.34
CA LEU A 45 17.34 0.98 2.44
C LEU A 45 18.03 2.29 2.08
N TYR A 46 18.52 2.40 0.84
CA TYR A 46 19.12 3.62 0.34
C TYR A 46 18.09 4.75 0.15
N ALA A 47 16.89 4.43 -0.36
CA ALA A 47 15.78 5.38 -0.44
C ALA A 47 15.37 5.89 0.96
N ILE A 48 15.24 5.00 1.95
CA ILE A 48 14.97 5.37 3.36
C ILE A 48 16.05 6.30 3.89
N PHE A 49 17.33 5.99 3.67
CA PHE A 49 18.42 6.81 4.16
C PHE A 49 18.42 8.23 3.57
N THR A 50 18.11 8.37 2.28
CA THR A 50 18.02 9.68 1.62
C THR A 50 16.78 10.47 2.08
N GLU A 51 15.63 9.83 2.24
CA GLU A 51 14.42 10.44 2.82
C GLU A 51 14.67 10.90 4.27
N PHE A 52 15.37 10.11 5.09
CA PHE A 52 15.75 10.49 6.45
C PHE A 52 16.64 11.76 6.48
N LYS A 53 17.62 11.85 5.57
CA LYS A 53 18.44 13.06 5.41
C LYS A 53 17.60 14.27 4.99
N ALA A 54 16.61 14.08 4.12
CA ALA A 54 15.72 15.15 3.68
C ALA A 54 14.85 15.69 4.84
N ILE A 55 14.33 14.82 5.70
CA ILE A 55 13.58 15.21 6.91
C ILE A 55 14.43 16.10 7.82
N LYS A 56 15.72 15.78 7.98
CA LYS A 56 16.66 16.56 8.82
C LYS A 56 16.93 17.96 8.24
N LYS A 57 16.92 18.11 6.92
CA LYS A 57 17.16 19.39 6.21
C LYS A 57 15.92 20.27 6.07
N SER A 58 14.73 19.67 6.07
CA SER A 58 13.47 20.40 5.94
C SER A 58 13.26 21.39 7.10
N SER A 59 12.83 22.61 6.76
CA SER A 59 12.37 23.57 7.76
C SER A 59 11.16 23.04 8.53
N LYS A 60 10.96 23.55 9.75
CA LYS A 60 9.84 23.22 10.64
C LYS A 60 8.53 23.78 10.05
N THR A 61 7.87 23.06 9.16
CA THR A 61 6.44 23.30 8.91
C THR A 61 5.63 22.81 10.11
N LYS A 62 4.74 23.66 10.63
CA LYS A 62 3.82 23.29 11.71
C LYS A 62 2.78 22.34 11.15
N THR A 63 2.92 21.03 11.37
CA THR A 63 1.83 20.08 11.17
C THR A 63 0.76 20.35 12.21
N THR A 64 -0.37 20.92 11.80
CA THR A 64 -1.56 21.02 12.65
C THR A 64 -2.27 19.68 12.62
N PHE A 65 -2.43 19.08 13.80
CA PHE A 65 -3.22 17.86 13.96
C PHE A 65 -4.68 18.17 13.61
N ASN A 66 -5.27 17.40 12.69
CA ASN A 66 -6.66 17.55 12.28
C ASN A 66 -7.49 16.39 12.80
N PHE A 67 -8.26 16.63 13.86
CA PHE A 67 -9.12 15.63 14.47
C PHE A 67 -10.18 15.09 13.48
N LEU A 68 -10.65 15.91 12.55
CA LEU A 68 -11.64 15.48 11.56
C LEU A 68 -11.07 14.44 10.59
N SER A 69 -9.78 14.53 10.26
CA SER A 69 -9.10 13.50 9.45
C SER A 69 -9.05 12.14 10.18
N LEU A 70 -8.84 12.14 11.50
CA LEU A 70 -8.91 10.92 12.31
C LEU A 70 -10.32 10.32 12.29
N LEU A 71 -11.37 11.14 12.45
CA LEU A 71 -12.75 10.68 12.34
C LEU A 71 -13.07 10.13 10.95
N CYS A 72 -12.53 10.73 9.89
CA CYS A 72 -12.68 10.22 8.52
C CYS A 72 -12.00 8.85 8.32
N VAL A 73 -10.82 8.62 8.89
CA VAL A 73 -10.18 7.29 8.91
C VAL A 73 -11.08 6.29 9.63
N PHE A 74 -11.61 6.67 10.80
CA PHE A 74 -12.50 5.81 11.58
C PHE A 74 -13.79 5.45 10.81
N GLY A 75 -14.46 6.45 10.21
CA GLY A 75 -15.67 6.25 9.43
C GLY A 75 -15.45 5.43 8.16
N GLY A 76 -14.35 5.67 7.43
CA GLY A 76 -13.98 4.88 6.26
C GLY A 76 -13.70 3.42 6.62
N ALA A 77 -13.02 3.17 7.73
CA ALA A 77 -12.72 1.83 8.20
C ALA A 77 -13.96 1.05 8.62
N LEU A 78 -14.83 1.63 9.45
CA LEU A 78 -16.06 0.95 9.87
C LEU A 78 -17.03 0.71 8.71
N SER A 79 -17.13 1.64 7.77
CA SER A 79 -17.99 1.47 6.59
C SER A 79 -17.49 0.35 5.70
N THR A 80 -16.18 0.30 5.42
CA THR A 80 -15.59 -0.79 4.65
C THR A 80 -15.68 -2.12 5.38
N TYR A 81 -15.43 -2.13 6.69
CA TYR A 81 -15.59 -3.32 7.52
C TYR A 81 -17.02 -3.85 7.50
N PHE A 82 -18.01 -2.97 7.57
CA PHE A 82 -19.41 -3.34 7.49
C PHE A 82 -19.76 -4.00 6.15
N LEU A 83 -19.37 -3.37 5.04
CA LEU A 83 -19.57 -3.91 3.69
C LEU A 83 -18.83 -5.25 3.47
N ASN A 84 -17.61 -5.35 4.00
CA ASN A 84 -16.75 -6.52 3.83
C ASN A 84 -17.23 -7.71 4.67
N ILE A 85 -17.41 -7.53 5.98
CA ILE A 85 -17.70 -8.61 6.93
C ILE A 85 -19.20 -8.93 6.98
N TYR A 86 -20.05 -7.92 7.16
CA TYR A 86 -21.49 -8.16 7.40
C TYR A 86 -22.31 -8.28 6.12
N LEU A 87 -21.92 -7.58 5.04
CA LEU A 87 -22.60 -7.68 3.74
C LEU A 87 -21.87 -8.59 2.74
N SER A 88 -20.75 -9.19 3.15
CA SER A 88 -19.98 -10.17 2.38
C SER A 88 -19.65 -9.73 0.94
N GLN A 89 -19.47 -8.43 0.71
CA GLN A 89 -19.16 -7.89 -0.63
C GLN A 89 -17.72 -8.14 -1.06
N GLY A 90 -16.85 -8.58 -0.14
CA GLY A 90 -15.42 -8.75 -0.37
C GLY A 90 -14.63 -7.46 -0.13
N SER A 91 -13.44 -7.62 0.44
CA SER A 91 -12.62 -6.51 0.96
C SER A 91 -12.28 -5.46 -0.11
N ILE A 92 -11.97 -5.91 -1.33
CA ILE A 92 -11.53 -5.04 -2.44
C ILE A 92 -12.69 -4.24 -3.01
N ILE A 93 -13.86 -4.86 -3.20
CA ILE A 93 -15.08 -4.19 -3.67
C ILE A 93 -15.52 -3.18 -2.61
N ALA A 94 -15.61 -3.59 -1.34
CA ALA A 94 -15.98 -2.73 -0.22
C ALA A 94 -15.08 -1.48 -0.14
N ALA A 95 -13.76 -1.65 -0.15
CA ALA A 95 -12.84 -0.52 -0.07
C ALA A 95 -12.92 0.40 -1.29
N SER A 96 -13.14 -0.15 -2.49
CA SER A 96 -13.29 0.64 -3.71
C SER A 96 -14.56 1.49 -3.68
N LEU A 97 -15.68 0.94 -3.20
CA LEU A 97 -16.93 1.68 -3.03
C LEU A 97 -16.76 2.84 -2.04
N ILE A 98 -16.17 2.58 -0.87
CA ILE A 98 -15.91 3.62 0.13
C ILE A 98 -14.91 4.67 -0.38
N GLY A 99 -13.91 4.27 -1.17
CA GLY A 99 -13.00 5.19 -1.85
C GLY A 99 -13.72 6.12 -2.82
N ILE A 100 -14.58 5.59 -3.69
CA ILE A 100 -15.37 6.37 -4.65
C ILE A 100 -16.30 7.35 -3.91
N ILE A 101 -17.04 6.86 -2.92
CA ILE A 101 -17.93 7.68 -2.08
C ILE A 101 -17.13 8.79 -1.38
N GLY A 102 -15.99 8.43 -0.78
CA GLY A 102 -15.10 9.37 -0.11
C GLY A 102 -14.60 10.47 -1.05
N SER A 103 -14.17 10.12 -2.26
CA SER A 103 -13.67 11.10 -3.23
C SER A 103 -14.77 12.00 -3.81
N ILE A 104 -15.97 11.48 -4.07
CA ILE A 104 -17.07 12.26 -4.66
C ILE A 104 -17.70 13.18 -3.63
N PHE A 105 -18.07 12.65 -2.46
CA PHE A 105 -18.83 13.41 -1.46
C PHE A 105 -17.93 14.18 -0.47
N PHE A 106 -16.70 13.72 -0.26
CA PHE A 106 -15.76 14.30 0.70
C PHE A 106 -14.36 14.51 0.10
N PRO A 107 -14.20 15.23 -1.03
CA PRO A 107 -12.93 15.32 -1.77
C PRO A 107 -11.75 15.83 -0.92
N LYS A 108 -12.01 16.70 0.08
CA LYS A 108 -10.98 17.18 1.02
C LYS A 108 -10.47 16.10 1.98
N TYR A 109 -11.25 15.04 2.19
CA TYR A 109 -11.01 13.93 3.10
C TYR A 109 -10.96 12.58 2.37
N SER A 110 -10.76 12.56 1.05
CA SER A 110 -10.64 11.33 0.26
C SER A 110 -9.51 10.43 0.78
N LEU A 111 -8.31 11.00 0.98
CA LEU A 111 -7.13 10.29 1.49
C LEU A 111 -7.31 9.65 2.89
N PRO A 112 -7.80 10.36 3.94
CA PRO A 112 -8.03 9.73 5.23
C PRO A 112 -9.17 8.70 5.18
N ILE A 113 -10.27 8.95 4.44
CA ILE A 113 -11.35 7.96 4.27
C ILE A 113 -10.81 6.68 3.64
N TYR A 114 -9.99 6.79 2.59
CA TYR A 114 -9.43 5.62 1.90
C TYR A 114 -8.37 4.90 2.73
N THR A 115 -7.60 5.62 3.54
CA THR A 115 -6.72 5.01 4.56
C THR A 115 -7.53 4.17 5.53
N GLY A 116 -8.66 4.72 6.01
CA GLY A 116 -9.63 3.99 6.81
C GLY A 116 -10.15 2.75 6.10
N ALA A 117 -10.57 2.90 4.84
CA ALA A 117 -11.06 1.78 4.06
C ALA A 117 -10.07 0.61 4.04
N PHE A 118 -8.76 0.88 3.91
CA PHE A 118 -7.74 -0.16 3.97
C PHE A 118 -7.59 -0.84 5.33
N VAL A 119 -7.86 -0.13 6.44
CA VAL A 119 -7.97 -0.76 7.77
C VAL A 119 -9.17 -1.72 7.80
N GLY A 120 -10.30 -1.34 7.21
CA GLY A 120 -11.52 -2.15 7.12
C GLY A 120 -11.43 -3.35 6.15
N MET A 121 -10.38 -3.44 5.32
CA MET A 121 -10.13 -4.57 4.40
C MET A 121 -9.62 -5.85 5.09
N ILE A 122 -9.71 -5.94 6.41
CA ILE A 122 -9.29 -7.13 7.16
C ILE A 122 -9.99 -8.39 6.65
N SER A 123 -9.28 -9.51 6.59
CA SER A 123 -9.89 -10.79 6.20
C SER A 123 -10.91 -11.23 7.27
N PRO A 124 -12.08 -11.76 6.87
CA PRO A 124 -13.01 -12.41 7.80
C PRO A 124 -12.36 -13.52 8.63
N ASP A 125 -11.36 -14.21 8.06
CA ASP A 125 -10.68 -15.33 8.70
C ASP A 125 -9.57 -14.89 9.67
N PHE A 126 -9.19 -13.61 9.65
CA PHE A 126 -8.20 -13.09 10.59
C PHE A 126 -8.78 -13.10 12.01
N SER A 127 -8.00 -13.46 13.03
CA SER A 127 -8.49 -13.55 14.42
C SER A 127 -8.73 -12.16 15.02
N HIS A 128 -9.85 -11.53 14.67
CA HIS A 128 -10.21 -10.20 15.14
C HIS A 128 -11.64 -10.12 15.67
N ASN A 129 -11.85 -9.16 16.59
CA ASN A 129 -13.14 -8.76 17.11
C ASN A 129 -13.34 -7.26 16.89
N PHE A 130 -14.54 -6.75 17.19
CA PHE A 130 -14.86 -5.33 17.03
C PHE A 130 -13.89 -4.39 17.79
N TYR A 131 -13.40 -4.80 18.97
CA TYR A 131 -12.40 -4.04 19.72
C TYR A 131 -11.07 -3.89 18.97
N HIS A 132 -10.63 -4.94 18.24
CA HIS A 132 -9.36 -4.91 17.51
C HIS A 132 -9.43 -3.94 16.32
N ILE A 133 -10.53 -3.92 15.58
CA ILE A 133 -10.70 -2.92 14.50
C ILE A 133 -10.78 -1.50 15.06
N CYS A 134 -11.50 -1.26 16.14
CA CYS A 134 -11.53 0.06 16.78
C CYS A 134 -10.12 0.53 17.20
N ALA A 135 -9.31 -0.36 17.78
CA ALA A 135 -7.92 -0.07 18.12
C ALA A 135 -7.09 0.25 16.86
N ALA A 136 -7.20 -0.58 15.81
CA ALA A 136 -6.50 -0.37 14.55
C ALA A 136 -6.88 0.97 13.89
N CYS A 137 -8.17 1.37 13.92
CA CYS A 137 -8.64 2.65 13.40
C CYS A 137 -8.00 3.84 14.12
N ILE A 138 -7.94 3.80 15.46
CA ILE A 138 -7.34 4.86 16.26
C ILE A 138 -5.85 4.98 15.92
N ILE A 139 -5.12 3.85 15.91
CA ILE A 139 -3.69 3.81 15.58
C ILE A 139 -3.46 4.34 14.15
N ALA A 140 -4.25 3.89 13.16
CA ALA A 140 -4.15 4.35 11.78
C ALA A 140 -4.40 5.85 11.64
N GLY A 141 -5.41 6.39 12.34
CA GLY A 141 -5.72 7.82 12.34
C GLY A 141 -4.57 8.67 12.87
N PHE A 142 -3.94 8.24 13.97
CA PHE A 142 -2.75 8.91 14.49
C PHE A 142 -1.56 8.81 13.53
N ILE A 143 -1.25 7.62 13.00
CA ILE A 143 -0.15 7.45 12.03
C ILE A 143 -0.39 8.31 10.77
N TYR A 144 -1.63 8.37 10.29
CA TYR A 144 -2.02 9.22 9.15
C TYR A 144 -1.69 10.69 9.42
N GLU A 145 -2.16 11.24 10.56
CA GLU A 145 -1.91 12.63 10.92
C GLU A 145 -0.41 12.93 11.07
N LEU A 146 0.34 12.04 11.70
CA LEU A 146 1.77 12.20 11.94
C LEU A 146 2.61 12.04 10.66
N SER A 147 2.10 11.33 9.65
CA SER A 147 2.84 10.99 8.43
C SER A 147 2.58 11.94 7.26
N LYS A 148 1.69 12.94 7.36
CA LYS A 148 1.29 13.82 6.24
C LYS A 148 2.45 14.35 5.40
N GLU A 149 3.55 14.73 6.04
CA GLU A 149 4.72 15.35 5.39
C GLU A 149 5.84 14.37 5.02
N ILE A 150 5.60 13.07 5.14
CA ILE A 150 6.62 12.03 4.91
C ILE A 150 6.24 11.20 3.70
N PHE A 151 7.23 10.84 2.88
CA PHE A 151 7.00 10.09 1.66
C PHE A 151 5.90 10.71 0.79
N VAL A 152 5.91 12.06 0.69
CA VAL A 152 4.87 12.81 -0.01
C VAL A 152 4.85 12.38 -1.48
N GLY A 153 3.66 12.10 -2.00
CA GLY A 153 3.47 11.69 -3.38
C GLY A 153 3.87 10.24 -3.70
N ALA A 154 4.26 9.43 -2.72
CA ALA A 154 4.51 8.00 -2.91
C ALA A 154 3.20 7.20 -2.91
N GLY A 155 2.98 6.42 -3.97
CA GLY A 155 1.91 5.42 -4.03
C GLY A 155 2.06 4.36 -2.94
N GLY A 156 0.94 3.79 -2.49
CA GLY A 156 0.93 2.75 -1.45
C GLY A 156 1.05 3.21 0.00
N LYS A 157 1.52 4.44 0.27
CA LYS A 157 1.69 4.99 1.63
C LYS A 157 0.46 4.80 2.53
N LEU A 158 -0.74 5.06 2.01
CA LEU A 158 -1.99 4.93 2.78
C LEU A 158 -2.24 3.50 3.25
N GLY A 159 -1.95 2.50 2.40
CA GLY A 159 -2.06 1.11 2.82
C GLY A 159 -0.93 0.71 3.78
N THR A 160 0.27 1.28 3.65
CA THR A 160 1.33 1.10 4.66
C THR A 160 0.90 1.64 6.02
N ILE A 161 0.14 2.73 6.09
CA ILE A 161 -0.43 3.24 7.35
C ILE A 161 -1.38 2.20 7.96
N ALA A 162 -2.33 1.68 7.17
CA ALA A 162 -3.28 0.66 7.62
C ALA A 162 -2.59 -0.66 8.02
N PHE A 163 -1.56 -1.06 7.28
CA PHE A 163 -0.75 -2.23 7.59
C PHE A 163 0.01 -2.05 8.90
N SER A 164 0.61 -0.87 9.10
CA SER A 164 1.31 -0.52 10.34
C SER A 164 0.38 -0.56 11.55
N SER A 165 -0.85 -0.05 11.41
CA SER A 165 -1.82 -0.09 12.51
C SER A 165 -2.18 -1.51 12.89
N TRP A 166 -2.45 -2.37 11.91
CA TRP A 166 -2.78 -3.78 12.19
C TRP A 166 -1.59 -4.58 12.72
N LEU A 167 -0.35 -4.30 12.27
CA LEU A 167 0.84 -4.90 12.88
C LEU A 167 0.98 -4.52 14.36
N ILE A 168 0.75 -3.24 14.70
CA ILE A 168 0.79 -2.78 16.09
C ILE A 168 -0.34 -3.44 16.90
N THR A 169 -1.56 -3.49 16.37
CA THR A 169 -2.69 -4.19 17.01
C THR A 169 -2.39 -5.67 17.21
N TYR A 170 -1.83 -6.35 16.20
CA TYR A 170 -1.38 -7.74 16.29
C TYR A 170 -0.38 -7.94 17.44
N LEU A 171 0.62 -7.04 17.59
CA LEU A 171 1.62 -7.12 18.66
C LEU A 171 1.03 -6.84 20.06
N ILE A 172 0.05 -5.94 20.16
CA ILE A 172 -0.56 -5.57 21.44
C ILE A 172 -1.49 -6.68 21.97
N PHE A 173 -2.25 -7.32 21.07
CA PHE A 173 -3.30 -8.27 21.42
C PHE A 173 -2.92 -9.74 21.15
N ASP A 174 -1.68 -10.00 20.73
CA ASP A 174 -1.14 -11.34 20.42
C ASP A 174 -2.05 -12.15 19.48
N LEU A 175 -2.43 -11.51 18.36
CA LEU A 175 -3.36 -12.11 17.38
C LEU A 175 -2.64 -13.18 16.54
N THR A 176 -3.39 -14.02 15.84
CA THR A 176 -2.82 -15.04 14.94
C THR A 176 -2.89 -14.60 13.47
N LEU A 177 -1.74 -14.61 12.80
CA LEU A 177 -1.66 -14.30 11.36
C LEU A 177 -2.16 -15.50 10.53
N LEU A 178 -2.83 -15.21 9.43
CA LEU A 178 -3.17 -16.25 8.46
C LEU A 178 -1.91 -16.65 7.68
N GLN A 179 -1.66 -17.96 7.66
CA GLN A 179 -0.71 -18.59 6.74
C GLN A 179 -1.51 -19.13 5.57
N SER A 180 -1.41 -18.46 4.42
CA SER A 180 -1.97 -18.98 3.18
C SER A 180 -0.95 -19.88 2.49
N SER A 181 -1.43 -20.96 1.86
CA SER A 181 -0.63 -21.70 0.90
C SER A 181 -0.72 -21.00 -0.46
N PHE A 182 0.45 -20.71 -1.05
CA PHE A 182 0.53 -20.22 -2.42
C PHE A 182 1.21 -21.27 -3.27
N ASN A 183 0.50 -21.73 -4.29
CA ASN A 183 1.02 -22.67 -5.28
C ASN A 183 0.80 -22.11 -6.68
N TYR A 184 1.25 -20.88 -6.90
CA TYR A 184 1.17 -20.22 -8.20
C TYR A 184 2.53 -19.62 -8.56
N GLN A 185 2.96 -19.82 -9.80
CA GLN A 185 4.19 -19.22 -10.33
C GLN A 185 3.86 -17.83 -10.91
N ILE A 186 4.81 -16.90 -10.93
CA ILE A 186 4.59 -15.58 -11.52
C ILE A 186 4.24 -15.75 -13.01
N GLY A 187 2.96 -15.64 -13.32
CA GLY A 187 2.44 -15.68 -14.69
C GLY A 187 2.53 -14.33 -15.39
N TYR A 188 2.51 -14.36 -16.72
CA TYR A 188 2.46 -13.14 -17.55
C TYR A 188 1.17 -12.34 -17.29
N GLU A 189 0.11 -13.01 -16.84
CA GLU A 189 -1.17 -12.42 -16.46
C GLU A 189 -1.01 -11.43 -15.31
N LEU A 190 -0.23 -11.77 -14.28
CA LEU A 190 -0.01 -10.90 -13.12
C LEU A 190 0.77 -9.63 -13.51
N LEU A 191 1.74 -9.77 -14.40
CA LEU A 191 2.50 -8.64 -14.95
C LEU A 191 1.60 -7.71 -15.75
N LEU A 192 0.75 -8.26 -16.62
CA LEU A 192 -0.20 -7.47 -17.42
C LEU A 192 -1.25 -6.76 -16.55
N ILE A 193 -1.85 -7.45 -15.60
CA ILE A 193 -2.82 -6.87 -14.67
C ILE A 193 -2.19 -5.71 -13.90
N SER A 194 -0.98 -5.91 -13.39
CA SER A 194 -0.26 -4.87 -12.66
C SER A 194 0.10 -3.68 -13.55
N PHE A 195 0.62 -3.94 -14.75
CA PHE A 195 0.94 -2.90 -15.72
C PHE A 195 -0.28 -2.03 -16.04
N ILE A 196 -1.41 -2.66 -16.40
CA ILE A 196 -2.65 -1.95 -16.71
C ILE A 196 -3.14 -1.17 -15.50
N GLY A 197 -3.21 -1.79 -14.31
CA GLY A 197 -3.73 -1.15 -13.10
C GLY A 197 -2.92 0.08 -12.68
N ALA A 198 -1.58 -0.03 -12.66
CA ALA A 198 -0.70 1.05 -12.27
C ALA A 198 -0.72 2.20 -13.29
N ILE A 199 -0.59 1.89 -14.58
CA ILE A 199 -0.49 2.90 -15.64
C ILE A 199 -1.83 3.64 -15.81
N THR A 200 -2.95 2.93 -15.86
CA THR A 200 -4.27 3.58 -15.99
C THR A 200 -4.56 4.49 -14.81
N THR A 201 -4.29 4.04 -13.58
CA THR A 201 -4.47 4.88 -12.38
C THR A 201 -3.57 6.10 -12.40
N TYR A 202 -2.29 5.94 -12.78
CA TYR A 202 -1.33 7.03 -12.86
C TYR A 202 -1.71 8.07 -13.92
N VAL A 203 -2.24 7.63 -15.07
CA VAL A 203 -2.74 8.51 -16.12
C VAL A 203 -3.98 9.27 -15.68
N LEU A 204 -4.97 8.59 -15.09
CA LEU A 204 -6.18 9.19 -14.55
C LEU A 204 -5.88 10.28 -13.52
N TYR A 205 -4.96 9.99 -12.58
CA TYR A 205 -4.56 10.95 -11.56
C TYR A 205 -3.80 12.14 -12.17
N ASN A 206 -2.70 11.88 -12.90
CA ASN A 206 -1.74 12.94 -13.23
C ASN A 206 -1.98 13.67 -14.55
N TYR A 207 -2.78 13.10 -15.45
CA TYR A 207 -3.05 13.69 -16.77
C TYR A 207 -4.53 14.05 -16.95
N PHE A 208 -5.46 13.28 -16.38
CA PHE A 208 -6.88 13.65 -16.35
C PHE A 208 -7.28 14.44 -15.10
N SER A 209 -6.33 14.69 -14.19
CA SER A 209 -6.53 15.51 -12.98
C SER A 209 -7.67 15.02 -12.09
N LEU A 210 -7.94 13.71 -12.11
CA LEU A 210 -8.82 13.08 -11.12
C LEU A 210 -8.12 13.01 -9.77
N ASP A 211 -8.90 12.95 -8.69
CA ASP A 211 -8.37 12.68 -7.35
C ASP A 211 -7.66 11.31 -7.33
N PRO A 212 -6.52 11.16 -6.63
CA PRO A 212 -5.75 9.92 -6.62
C PRO A 212 -6.56 8.74 -6.06
N VAL A 213 -7.40 8.99 -5.05
CA VAL A 213 -8.28 7.95 -4.47
C VAL A 213 -9.34 7.55 -5.48
N LEU A 214 -9.99 8.50 -6.16
CA LEU A 214 -10.99 8.20 -7.18
C LEU A 214 -10.40 7.37 -8.31
N SER A 215 -9.21 7.76 -8.80
CA SER A 215 -8.49 7.07 -9.87
C SER A 215 -8.22 5.61 -9.50
N SER A 216 -7.72 5.37 -8.29
CA SER A 216 -7.41 4.03 -7.80
C SER A 216 -8.67 3.20 -7.54
N ALA A 217 -9.67 3.79 -6.90
CA ALA A 217 -10.88 3.10 -6.50
C ALA A 217 -11.75 2.69 -7.69
N LEU A 218 -11.83 3.52 -8.75
CA LEU A 218 -12.52 3.16 -9.99
C LEU A 218 -11.87 1.96 -10.68
N ILE A 219 -10.56 2.02 -10.92
CA ILE A 219 -9.84 0.93 -11.59
C ILE A 219 -9.87 -0.36 -10.76
N SER A 220 -9.80 -0.24 -9.44
CA SER A 220 -9.86 -1.40 -8.54
C SER A 220 -11.26 -2.02 -8.50
N LEU A 221 -12.33 -1.23 -8.51
CA LEU A 221 -13.70 -1.74 -8.57
C LEU A 221 -13.95 -2.48 -9.89
N ILE A 222 -13.58 -1.86 -11.01
CA ILE A 222 -13.69 -2.45 -12.35
C ILE A 222 -12.89 -3.76 -12.38
N GLY A 223 -11.65 -3.73 -11.91
CA GLY A 223 -10.79 -4.91 -11.84
C GLY A 223 -11.37 -6.03 -10.99
N ALA A 224 -11.91 -5.71 -9.82
CA ALA A 224 -12.49 -6.69 -8.89
C ALA A 224 -13.77 -7.35 -9.45
N LEU A 225 -14.54 -6.64 -10.27
CA LEU A 225 -15.76 -7.18 -10.88
C LEU A 225 -15.47 -7.96 -12.18
N ILE A 226 -14.51 -7.49 -12.98
CA ILE A 226 -14.27 -8.02 -14.33
C ILE A 226 -13.23 -9.13 -14.35
N LEU A 227 -12.09 -8.98 -13.66
CA LEU A 227 -10.97 -9.92 -13.76
C LEU A 227 -11.32 -11.35 -13.30
N PRO A 228 -12.11 -11.56 -12.22
CA PRO A 228 -12.54 -12.90 -11.83
C PRO A 228 -13.37 -13.63 -12.89
N VAL A 229 -14.05 -12.89 -13.76
CA VAL A 229 -14.89 -13.43 -14.84
C VAL A 229 -14.04 -13.72 -16.08
N ILE A 230 -13.12 -12.82 -16.44
CA ILE A 230 -12.27 -12.97 -17.63
C ILE A 230 -11.17 -14.01 -17.41
N ILE A 231 -10.61 -14.10 -16.20
CA ILE A 231 -9.50 -15.01 -15.87
C ILE A 231 -9.91 -15.86 -14.65
N PRO A 232 -10.78 -16.88 -14.84
CA PRO A 232 -11.33 -17.67 -13.73
C PRO A 232 -10.26 -18.35 -12.88
N ASP A 233 -9.15 -18.77 -13.48
CA ASP A 233 -8.01 -19.41 -12.81
C ASP A 233 -7.36 -18.50 -11.76
N LEU A 234 -7.45 -17.18 -11.95
CA LEU A 234 -6.88 -16.17 -11.07
C LEU A 234 -7.91 -15.42 -10.24
N LYS A 235 -9.17 -15.87 -10.18
CA LYS A 235 -10.27 -15.14 -9.53
C LYS A 235 -10.01 -14.69 -8.10
N ASN A 236 -9.22 -15.46 -7.33
CA ASN A 236 -8.89 -15.15 -5.93
C ASN A 236 -7.71 -14.18 -5.78
N ILE A 237 -6.91 -14.00 -6.84
CA ILE A 237 -5.62 -13.30 -6.80
C ILE A 237 -5.69 -12.00 -7.62
N SER A 238 -6.31 -12.03 -8.79
CA SER A 238 -6.33 -10.93 -9.75
C SER A 238 -6.92 -9.63 -9.17
N PRO A 239 -7.97 -9.62 -8.33
CA PRO A 239 -8.46 -8.39 -7.71
C PRO A 239 -7.42 -7.76 -6.77
N SER A 240 -6.66 -8.59 -6.05
CA SER A 240 -5.66 -8.11 -5.09
C SER A 240 -4.46 -7.50 -5.80
N VAL A 241 -4.05 -8.10 -6.93
CA VAL A 241 -2.93 -7.64 -7.75
C VAL A 241 -3.26 -6.32 -8.42
N ILE A 242 -4.45 -6.20 -9.04
CA ILE A 242 -4.85 -4.93 -9.66
C ILE A 242 -4.96 -3.82 -8.61
N MET A 243 -5.57 -4.08 -7.45
CA MET A 243 -5.68 -3.12 -6.35
C MET A 243 -4.29 -2.65 -5.89
N ALA A 244 -3.35 -3.57 -5.64
CA ALA A 244 -1.97 -3.22 -5.30
C ALA A 244 -1.30 -2.36 -6.39
N ALA A 245 -1.51 -2.68 -7.66
CA ALA A 245 -0.95 -1.90 -8.75
C ALA A 245 -1.57 -0.49 -8.84
N THR A 246 -2.88 -0.34 -8.66
CA THR A 246 -3.51 0.99 -8.62
C THR A 246 -2.95 1.85 -7.48
N PHE A 247 -2.61 1.25 -6.34
CA PHE A 247 -2.00 1.97 -5.24
C PHE A 247 -0.63 2.53 -5.58
N ALA A 248 0.17 1.78 -6.35
CA ALA A 248 1.42 2.28 -6.90
C ALA A 248 1.16 3.41 -7.91
N GLY A 249 0.12 3.26 -8.74
CA GLY A 249 -0.36 4.26 -9.69
C GLY A 249 -0.83 5.58 -9.08
N MET A 250 -1.22 5.61 -7.79
CA MET A 250 -1.52 6.85 -7.04
C MET A 250 -0.28 7.75 -6.81
N SER A 251 0.91 7.35 -7.27
CA SER A 251 2.09 8.19 -7.15
C SER A 251 1.96 9.49 -7.94
N SER A 252 2.44 10.59 -7.37
CA SER A 252 2.36 11.91 -8.01
C SER A 252 3.45 12.09 -9.06
N LYS A 253 3.15 12.82 -10.14
CA LYS A 253 4.11 13.18 -11.21
C LYS A 253 5.32 13.96 -10.72
N LYS A 254 5.20 14.62 -9.56
CA LYS A 254 6.31 15.34 -8.89
C LYS A 254 7.36 14.38 -8.33
N ARG A 255 6.96 13.16 -7.97
CA ARG A 255 7.83 12.12 -7.39
C ARG A 255 8.24 11.10 -8.46
N GLU A 256 7.25 10.57 -9.17
CA GLU A 256 7.42 9.53 -10.17
C GLU A 256 7.16 10.08 -11.57
N ASN A 257 8.06 9.80 -12.52
CA ASN A 257 7.80 10.07 -13.93
C ASN A 257 7.25 8.79 -14.61
N TRP A 258 6.91 8.89 -15.90
CA TRP A 258 6.29 7.77 -16.61
C TRP A 258 7.22 6.54 -16.72
N TYR A 259 8.52 6.74 -16.92
CA TYR A 259 9.50 5.64 -16.98
C TYR A 259 9.58 4.89 -15.65
N LYS A 260 9.65 5.63 -14.53
CA LYS A 260 9.64 5.04 -13.20
C LYS A 260 8.33 4.27 -12.97
N MET A 261 7.18 4.82 -13.36
CA MET A 261 5.90 4.13 -13.21
C MET A 261 5.83 2.80 -13.95
N ILE A 262 6.37 2.73 -15.18
CA ILE A 262 6.49 1.47 -15.92
C ILE A 262 7.31 0.45 -15.13
N LEU A 263 8.48 0.84 -14.62
CA LEU A 263 9.32 -0.06 -13.83
C LEU A 263 8.64 -0.50 -12.52
N ILE A 264 7.99 0.44 -11.81
CA ILE A 264 7.23 0.15 -10.58
C ILE A 264 6.16 -0.92 -10.86
N SER A 265 5.46 -0.82 -12.01
CA SER A 265 4.39 -1.75 -12.35
C SER A 265 4.85 -3.20 -12.52
N PHE A 266 6.11 -3.44 -12.93
CA PHE A 266 6.69 -4.78 -13.01
C PHE A 266 7.22 -5.29 -11.67
N ILE A 267 7.50 -4.41 -10.70
CA ILE A 267 7.99 -4.80 -9.37
C ILE A 267 6.84 -5.20 -8.44
N VAL A 268 5.67 -4.56 -8.55
CA VAL A 268 4.47 -4.87 -7.75
C VAL A 268 4.13 -6.37 -7.72
N PRO A 269 4.01 -7.11 -8.86
CA PRO A 269 3.63 -8.52 -8.84
C PRO A 269 4.72 -9.42 -8.25
N ILE A 270 6.00 -9.00 -8.28
CA ILE A 270 7.11 -9.72 -7.67
C ILE A 270 6.99 -9.68 -6.14
N PHE A 271 6.80 -8.48 -5.57
CA PHE A 271 6.55 -8.34 -4.14
C PHE A 271 5.24 -9.01 -3.73
N PHE A 272 4.18 -8.89 -4.53
CA PHE A 272 2.90 -9.54 -4.26
C PHE A 272 3.07 -11.06 -4.13
N THR A 273 3.73 -11.69 -5.10
CA THR A 273 3.94 -13.14 -5.13
C THR A 273 4.83 -13.60 -3.97
N CYS A 274 5.95 -12.91 -3.74
CA CYS A 274 6.90 -13.30 -2.68
C CYS A 274 6.39 -13.01 -1.26
N SER A 275 5.41 -12.12 -1.12
CA SER A 275 4.77 -11.83 0.17
C SER A 275 3.48 -12.61 0.39
N TYR A 276 2.95 -13.33 -0.60
CA TYR A 276 1.58 -13.85 -0.57
C TYR A 276 1.27 -14.68 0.68
N CYS A 277 2.10 -15.68 0.98
CA CYS A 277 1.93 -16.61 2.11
C CYS A 277 2.13 -15.97 3.49
N ASN A 278 2.77 -14.81 3.54
CA ASN A 278 3.20 -14.19 4.78
C ASN A 278 2.27 -13.04 5.16
N LEU A 279 2.03 -12.85 6.46
CA LEU A 279 1.26 -11.70 6.96
C LEU A 279 -0.14 -11.64 6.33
N GLY A 280 -0.75 -12.82 6.13
CA GLY A 280 -2.06 -12.97 5.53
C GLY A 280 -3.16 -12.41 6.45
N GLY A 281 -4.22 -11.89 5.83
CA GLY A 281 -5.40 -11.40 6.53
C GLY A 281 -5.33 -9.95 7.00
N ILE A 282 -4.13 -9.35 7.10
CA ILE A 282 -3.96 -7.96 7.54
C ILE A 282 -4.39 -6.96 6.45
N GLY A 283 -5.24 -6.00 6.83
CA GLY A 283 -5.60 -4.85 6.00
C GLY A 283 -4.40 -3.94 5.70
N GLY A 284 -4.29 -3.45 4.48
CA GLY A 284 -3.22 -2.53 4.05
C GLY A 284 -1.97 -3.17 3.44
N LYS A 285 -1.79 -4.50 3.51
CA LYS A 285 -0.64 -5.22 2.93
C LYS A 285 -0.39 -4.88 1.45
N LEU A 286 -1.46 -4.79 0.65
CA LEU A 286 -1.39 -4.42 -0.77
C LEU A 286 -0.79 -3.02 -1.00
N GLY A 287 -1.09 -2.06 -0.11
CA GLY A 287 -0.49 -0.74 -0.18
C GLY A 287 0.97 -0.75 0.26
N THR A 288 1.35 -1.56 1.24
CA THR A 288 2.76 -1.77 1.58
C THR A 288 3.55 -2.37 0.42
N ILE A 289 2.98 -3.32 -0.33
CA ILE A 289 3.59 -3.87 -1.56
C ILE A 289 3.83 -2.76 -2.60
N ALA A 290 2.82 -1.94 -2.86
CA ALA A 290 2.96 -0.79 -3.75
C ALA A 290 4.04 0.19 -3.27
N PHE A 291 4.04 0.50 -1.97
CA PHE A 291 4.98 1.43 -1.35
C PHE A 291 6.43 0.93 -1.44
N SER A 292 6.66 -0.36 -1.16
CA SER A 292 7.95 -1.02 -1.37
C SER A 292 8.40 -0.95 -2.83
N SER A 293 7.47 -1.11 -3.77
CA SER A 293 7.77 -1.07 -5.21
C SER A 293 8.19 0.34 -5.66
N VAL A 294 7.48 1.37 -5.18
CA VAL A 294 7.82 2.78 -5.41
C VAL A 294 9.20 3.11 -4.83
N LEU A 295 9.45 2.78 -3.56
CA LEU A 295 10.74 3.06 -2.92
C LEU A 295 11.90 2.26 -3.53
N THR A 296 11.64 1.08 -4.10
CA THR A 296 12.64 0.32 -4.85
C THR A 296 13.14 1.10 -6.06
N ILE A 297 12.23 1.68 -6.85
CA ILE A 297 12.62 2.46 -8.03
C ILE A 297 13.24 3.80 -7.63
N ASP A 298 12.69 4.48 -6.62
CA ASP A 298 13.31 5.68 -6.09
C ASP A 298 14.75 5.45 -5.65
N GLY A 299 15.01 4.40 -4.87
CA GLY A 299 16.36 4.06 -4.42
C GLY A 299 17.32 3.79 -5.57
N ILE A 300 16.89 3.06 -6.61
CA ILE A 300 17.72 2.76 -7.79
C ILE A 300 18.10 4.07 -8.50
N PHE A 301 17.13 4.94 -8.78
CA PHE A 301 17.38 6.18 -9.51
C PHE A 301 18.23 7.17 -8.70
N ILE A 302 18.03 7.26 -7.39
CA ILE A 302 18.87 8.10 -6.53
C ILE A 302 20.30 7.56 -6.49
N LEU A 303 20.48 6.24 -6.37
CA LEU A 303 21.80 5.60 -6.35
C LEU A 303 22.55 5.84 -7.67
N LEU A 304 21.90 5.61 -8.82
CA LEU A 304 22.48 5.84 -10.13
C LEU A 304 22.89 7.30 -10.33
N LYS A 305 22.04 8.23 -9.86
CA LYS A 305 22.34 9.67 -9.88
C LYS A 305 23.58 9.98 -9.05
N ASP A 306 23.66 9.51 -7.81
CA ASP A 306 24.78 9.76 -6.90
C ASP A 306 26.10 9.13 -7.40
N ILE A 307 26.05 8.00 -8.11
CA ILE A 307 27.23 7.41 -8.77
C ILE A 307 27.67 8.28 -9.94
N SER A 308 26.73 8.73 -10.78
CA SER A 308 27.04 9.57 -11.95
C SER A 308 27.62 10.93 -11.60
N TYR A 309 27.37 11.48 -10.41
CA TYR A 309 27.97 12.75 -9.97
C TYR A 309 29.37 12.60 -9.36
N LYS A 310 29.79 11.38 -9.02
CA LYS A 310 31.11 11.10 -8.44
C LYS A 310 32.17 10.78 -9.49
N ASN A 311 31.74 10.43 -10.70
CA ASN A 311 32.58 10.21 -11.88
C ASN A 311 32.60 11.48 -12.74
#